data_AF-A0A926KKG5-F1
#
_entry.id   AF-A0A926KKG5-F1
#
_cell.length_a   1.000
_cell.length_b   1.000
_cell.length_c   1.000
_cell.angle_alpha   90.00
_cell.angle_beta   90.00
_cell.angle_gamma   90.00
#
_symmetry.space_group_name_H-M   'P 1'
#
loop_
_entity.id
_entity.type
_entity.pdbx_description
1 polymer ?
#
loop_
_entity_poly.entity_id
_entity_poly.type
_entity_poly.pdbx_seq_one_letter_code
_entity_poly.pdbx_strand_id
1 'polypeptide(L)'
;MFFGRIGAFENIGKYARLFRSIRNISGMVSLLVIILFACTRLGYFELGAYQARLGQFLIYGCGIFLSFLYISLLVLLFQKPFGKKLLQPLKSVGRMSLTNYILQSVLSIAVFEGLGFYAKLDFIEVAGYCLLVIAAEIGISQWWLNRFPLGPMEWVWRRFIYGKLERVRPNEASAPSTATRA
;
A
#
# COMPACT_ATOMS: atom_id res chain seq x y z
N MET A 1 2.56 -3.42 -15.11
CA MET A 1 2.84 -4.83 -15.46
C MET A 1 4.30 -5.08 -15.92
N PHE A 2 5.27 -4.23 -15.52
CA PHE A 2 6.68 -4.35 -15.95
C PHE A 2 7.57 -5.02 -14.88
N PHE A 3 7.40 -4.67 -13.59
CA PHE A 3 8.20 -5.19 -12.47
C PHE A 3 8.06 -6.71 -12.19
N GLY A 4 6.94 -7.33 -12.60
CA GLY A 4 6.75 -8.78 -12.45
C GLY A 4 7.57 -9.62 -13.43
N ARG A 5 7.95 -9.06 -14.60
CA ARG A 5 8.73 -9.76 -15.64
C ARG A 5 10.23 -9.74 -15.40
N ILE A 6 10.74 -8.87 -14.51
CA ILE A 6 12.19 -8.68 -14.29
C ILE A 6 12.73 -9.63 -13.22
N GLY A 7 11.90 -10.48 -12.60
CA GLY A 7 12.35 -11.35 -11.49
C GLY A 7 12.95 -10.57 -10.31
N ALA A 8 12.62 -9.27 -10.19
CA ALA A 8 13.17 -8.39 -9.16
C ALA A 8 12.87 -8.87 -7.73
N PHE A 9 11.80 -9.67 -7.58
CA PHE A 9 11.41 -10.32 -6.32
C PHE A 9 12.05 -11.70 -6.10
N GLU A 10 12.66 -12.32 -7.13
CA GLU A 10 13.42 -13.58 -6.99
C GLU A 10 14.90 -13.34 -6.66
N ASN A 11 15.48 -12.21 -7.10
CA ASN A 11 16.88 -11.84 -6.83
C ASN A 11 17.04 -10.64 -5.87
N ILE A 12 16.18 -10.55 -4.86
CA ILE A 12 16.16 -9.45 -3.87
C ILE A 12 17.52 -9.30 -3.16
N GLY A 13 18.27 -10.40 -2.95
CA GLY A 13 19.58 -10.39 -2.31
C GLY A 13 20.63 -9.56 -3.07
N LYS A 14 20.59 -9.53 -4.41
CA LYS A 14 21.53 -8.79 -5.25
C LYS A 14 21.32 -7.27 -5.16
N TYR A 15 20.07 -6.84 -4.99
CA TYR A 15 19.69 -5.41 -4.90
C TYR A 15 19.55 -4.90 -3.46
N ALA A 16 19.74 -5.75 -2.45
CA ALA A 16 19.61 -5.37 -1.04
C ALA A 16 20.54 -4.22 -0.63
N ARG A 17 21.74 -4.11 -1.23
CA ARG A 17 22.65 -2.97 -1.01
C ARG A 17 22.07 -1.66 -1.55
N LEU A 18 21.51 -1.68 -2.76
CA LEU A 18 20.87 -0.51 -3.37
C LEU A 18 19.69 -0.01 -2.51
N PHE A 19 18.80 -0.92 -2.08
CA PHE A 19 17.68 -0.55 -1.21
C PHE A 19 18.11 -0.03 0.17
N ARG A 20 19.23 -0.50 0.73
CA ARG A 20 19.79 0.09 1.96
C ARG A 20 20.30 1.50 1.73
N SER A 21 21.00 1.75 0.63
CA SER A 21 21.47 3.09 0.28
C SER A 21 20.30 4.04 0.04
N ILE A 22 19.28 3.62 -0.72
CA ILE A 22 18.05 4.41 -0.94
C ILE A 22 17.38 4.70 0.41
N ARG A 23 17.18 3.69 1.26
CA ARG A 23 16.59 3.89 2.59
C ARG A 23 17.36 4.94 3.41
N ASN A 24 18.68 4.87 3.44
CA ASN A 24 19.48 5.80 4.24
C ASN A 24 19.47 7.21 3.64
N ILE A 25 19.66 7.35 2.31
CA ILE A 25 19.66 8.65 1.62
C ILE A 25 18.28 9.31 1.71
N SER A 26 17.22 8.60 1.30
CA SER A 26 15.86 9.11 1.37
C SER A 26 15.44 9.41 2.81
N GLY A 27 15.90 8.62 3.79
CA GLY A 27 15.66 8.87 5.21
C GLY A 27 16.32 10.17 5.70
N MET A 28 17.59 10.38 5.37
CA MET A 28 18.30 11.61 5.76
C MET A 28 17.70 12.86 5.08
N VAL A 29 17.39 12.77 3.79
CA VAL A 29 16.75 13.87 3.04
C VAL A 29 15.38 14.19 3.63
N SER A 30 14.55 13.17 3.91
CA SER A 30 13.23 13.38 4.50
C SER A 30 13.31 14.02 5.88
N LEU A 31 14.25 13.57 6.74
CA LEU A 31 14.46 14.17 8.06
C LEU A 31 14.87 15.63 7.96
N LEU A 32 15.78 15.98 7.04
CA LEU A 32 16.21 17.36 6.82
C LEU A 32 15.04 18.23 6.35
N VAL A 33 14.21 17.73 5.43
CA VAL A 33 13.03 18.44 4.93
C VAL A 33 11.97 18.62 6.04
N ILE A 34 11.77 17.62 6.90
CA ILE A 34 10.87 17.70 8.06
C ILE A 34 11.39 18.73 9.08
N ILE A 35 12.69 18.75 9.37
CA ILE A 35 13.30 19.73 10.28
C ILE A 35 13.14 21.14 9.70
N LEU A 36 13.44 21.33 8.41
CA LEU A 36 13.27 22.62 7.73
C LEU A 36 11.80 23.08 7.78
N PHE A 37 10.86 22.17 7.51
CA PHE A 37 9.44 22.43 7.63
C PHE A 37 9.05 22.81 9.08
N ALA A 38 9.53 22.08 10.09
CA ALA A 38 9.30 22.39 11.49
C ALA A 38 9.87 23.77 11.88
N CYS A 39 11.08 24.12 11.43
CA CYS A 39 11.68 25.43 11.68
C CYS A 39 10.83 26.58 11.08
N THR A 40 10.30 26.40 9.86
CA THR A 40 9.37 27.37 9.28
C THR A 40 8.05 27.46 10.05
N ARG A 41 7.57 26.37 10.67
CA ARG A 41 6.35 26.39 11.49
C ARG A 41 6.54 26.96 12.89
N LEU A 42 7.72 26.79 13.48
CA LEU A 42 8.07 27.30 14.81
C LEU A 42 8.46 28.79 14.82
N GLY A 43 8.41 29.47 13.68
CA GLY A 43 8.67 30.90 13.59
C GLY A 43 10.15 31.28 13.53
N TYR A 44 11.07 30.32 13.35
CA TYR A 44 12.50 30.64 13.15
C TYR A 44 12.77 31.35 11.83
N PHE A 45 11.84 31.27 10.87
CA PHE A 45 11.94 31.87 9.55
C PHE A 45 10.65 32.65 9.24
N GLU A 46 10.72 33.98 9.31
CA GLU A 46 9.61 34.86 8.94
C GLU A 46 9.65 35.16 7.44
N LEU A 47 9.06 34.27 6.63
CA LEU A 47 8.96 34.45 5.16
C LEU A 47 7.67 35.15 4.71
N GLY A 48 6.83 35.60 5.66
CA GLY A 48 5.57 36.28 5.37
C GLY A 48 4.70 35.51 4.36
N ALA A 49 4.28 36.16 3.28
CA ALA A 49 3.42 35.57 2.25
C ALA A 49 4.02 34.34 1.53
N TYR A 50 5.35 34.15 1.55
CA TYR A 50 6.02 33.01 0.90
C TYR A 50 6.06 31.76 1.79
N GLN A 51 5.83 31.89 3.10
CA GLN A 51 5.91 30.78 4.06
C GLN A 51 4.92 29.66 3.74
N ALA A 52 3.69 30.01 3.32
CA ALA A 52 2.67 29.05 2.93
C ALA A 52 3.06 28.27 1.66
N ARG A 53 3.58 28.96 0.62
CA ARG A 53 4.02 28.32 -0.63
C ARG A 53 5.22 27.40 -0.37
N LEU A 54 6.21 27.88 0.38
CA LEU A 54 7.39 27.08 0.75
C LEU A 54 6.99 25.83 1.53
N GLY A 55 6.10 25.97 2.53
CA GLY A 55 5.58 24.83 3.29
C GLY A 55 4.93 23.78 2.40
N GLN A 56 4.14 24.21 1.41
CA GLN A 56 3.48 23.30 0.48
C GLN A 56 4.48 22.57 -0.43
N PHE A 57 5.50 23.26 -0.95
CA PHE A 57 6.59 22.62 -1.71
C PHE A 57 7.37 21.60 -0.87
N LEU A 58 7.68 21.94 0.39
CA LEU A 58 8.39 21.06 1.30
C LEU A 58 7.58 19.80 1.61
N ILE A 59 6.27 19.92 1.85
CA ILE A 59 5.39 18.78 2.11
C ILE A 59 5.35 17.83 0.89
N TYR A 60 5.07 18.36 -0.30
CA TYR A 60 4.97 17.52 -1.50
C TYR A 60 6.31 16.88 -1.88
N GLY A 61 7.40 17.65 -1.79
CA GLY A 61 8.75 17.15 -2.02
C GLY A 61 9.11 16.04 -1.03
N CYS A 62 8.83 16.25 0.26
CA CYS A 62 9.04 15.25 1.31
C CYS A 62 8.27 13.96 1.02
N GLY A 63 7.03 14.06 0.54
CA GLY A 63 6.20 12.89 0.24
C GLY A 63 6.84 11.93 -0.76
N ILE A 64 7.55 12.45 -1.78
CA ILE A 64 8.26 11.62 -2.76
C ILE A 64 9.41 10.87 -2.10
N PHE A 65 10.25 11.54 -1.31
CA PHE A 65 11.36 10.90 -0.62
C PHE A 65 10.88 9.88 0.42
N LEU A 66 9.80 10.18 1.13
CA LEU A 66 9.18 9.29 2.10
C LEU A 66 8.59 8.05 1.43
N SER A 67 8.04 8.19 0.21
CA SER A 67 7.58 7.04 -0.58
C SER A 67 8.73 6.08 -0.90
N PHE A 68 9.88 6.60 -1.34
CA PHE A 68 11.07 5.77 -1.58
C PHE A 68 11.60 5.11 -0.30
N LEU A 69 11.55 5.84 0.83
CA LEU A 69 11.90 5.30 2.14
C LEU A 69 10.99 4.13 2.51
N TYR A 70 9.67 4.29 2.38
CA TYR A 70 8.70 3.24 2.69
C TYR A 70 8.85 2.01 1.81
N ILE A 71 8.99 2.19 0.48
CA ILE A 71 9.21 1.07 -0.45
C ILE A 71 10.48 0.31 -0.07
N SER A 72 11.59 1.03 0.17
CA SER A 72 12.86 0.41 0.54
C SER A 72 12.79 -0.33 1.87
N LEU A 73 12.08 0.23 2.85
CA LEU A 73 11.86 -0.37 4.15
C LEU A 73 11.04 -1.67 4.03
N LEU A 74 9.92 -1.64 3.28
CA LEU A 74 9.07 -2.81 3.06
C LEU A 74 9.82 -3.93 2.34
N VAL A 75 10.60 -3.60 1.30
CA VAL A 75 11.41 -4.60 0.57
C VAL A 75 12.45 -5.24 1.48
N LEU A 76 13.16 -4.45 2.30
CA LEU A 76 14.15 -4.98 3.26
C LEU A 76 13.49 -5.78 4.39
N LEU A 77 12.29 -5.37 4.84
CA LEU A 77 11.52 -6.07 5.85
C LEU A 77 11.09 -7.45 5.33
N PHE A 78 10.66 -7.55 4.06
CA PHE A 78 10.25 -8.80 3.43
C PHE A 78 11.38 -9.83 3.27
N GLN A 79 12.65 -9.40 3.36
CA GLN A 79 13.80 -10.31 3.39
C GLN A 79 13.94 -11.04 4.74
N LYS A 80 13.42 -10.46 5.83
CA LYS A 80 13.53 -11.05 7.17
C LYS A 80 12.39 -12.05 7.42
N PRO A 81 12.64 -13.17 8.15
CA PRO A 81 11.60 -14.15 8.46
C PRO A 81 10.43 -13.53 9.24
N PHE A 82 10.73 -12.64 10.19
CA PHE A 82 9.72 -11.87 10.92
C PHE A 82 8.85 -11.01 9.99
N GLY A 83 9.45 -10.30 9.04
CA GLY A 83 8.73 -9.44 8.11
C GLY A 83 7.81 -10.23 7.17
N LYS A 84 8.23 -11.42 6.72
CA LYS A 84 7.37 -12.32 5.94
C LYS A 84 6.13 -12.74 6.72
N LYS A 85 6.28 -13.08 8.01
CA LYS A 85 5.15 -13.46 8.88
C LYS A 85 4.20 -12.28 9.11
N LEU A 86 4.74 -11.10 9.38
CA LEU A 86 3.96 -9.88 9.60
C LEU A 86 3.17 -9.44 8.36
N LEU A 87 3.76 -9.59 7.16
CA LEU A 87 3.17 -9.18 5.89
C LEU A 87 2.31 -10.28 5.23
N GLN A 88 2.28 -11.48 5.79
CA GLN A 88 1.47 -12.59 5.28
C GLN A 88 -0.04 -12.26 5.19
N PRO A 89 -0.67 -11.61 6.19
CA PRO A 89 -2.08 -11.21 6.12
C PRO A 89 -2.36 -10.21 4.98
N LEU A 90 -1.40 -9.33 4.69
CA LEU A 90 -1.50 -8.33 3.61
C LEU A 90 -1.64 -8.98 2.23
N LYS A 91 -1.16 -10.23 2.06
CA LYS A 91 -1.34 -10.99 0.82
C LYS A 91 -2.82 -11.23 0.52
N SER A 92 -3.62 -11.54 1.55
CA SER A 92 -5.07 -11.77 1.39
C SER A 92 -5.79 -10.47 1.06
N VAL A 93 -5.48 -9.39 1.78
CA VAL A 93 -6.04 -8.06 1.53
C VAL A 93 -5.71 -7.57 0.12
N GLY A 94 -4.47 -7.76 -0.34
CA GLY A 94 -4.04 -7.36 -1.68
C GLY A 94 -4.70 -8.15 -2.81
N ARG A 95 -5.11 -9.41 -2.57
CA ARG A 95 -5.89 -10.21 -3.54
C ARG A 95 -7.35 -9.76 -3.65
N MET A 96 -7.84 -9.02 -2.66
CA MET A 96 -9.18 -8.44 -2.60
C MET A 96 -9.12 -6.91 -2.60
N SER A 97 -8.14 -6.31 -3.30
CA SER A 97 -7.89 -4.88 -3.24
C SER A 97 -9.06 -4.02 -3.70
N LEU A 98 -9.80 -4.43 -4.74
CA LEU A 98 -10.97 -3.71 -5.24
C LEU A 98 -12.16 -3.87 -4.29
N THR A 99 -12.39 -5.09 -3.80
CA THR A 99 -13.44 -5.34 -2.81
C THR A 99 -13.21 -4.54 -1.54
N ASN A 100 -11.98 -4.57 -1.01
CA ASN A 100 -11.63 -3.86 0.21
C ASN A 100 -11.70 -2.34 0.01
N TYR A 101 -11.25 -1.82 -1.12
CA TYR A 101 -11.39 -0.39 -1.42
C TYR A 101 -12.85 0.07 -1.41
N ILE A 102 -13.75 -0.70 -2.04
CA ILE A 102 -15.19 -0.39 -2.05
C ILE A 102 -15.77 -0.52 -0.65
N LEU A 103 -15.44 -1.60 0.07
CA LEU A 103 -15.91 -1.82 1.43
C LEU A 103 -15.49 -0.67 2.36
N GLN A 104 -14.21 -0.29 2.35
CA GLN A 104 -13.67 0.82 3.13
C GLN A 104 -14.40 2.13 2.82
N SER A 105 -14.64 2.40 1.53
CA SER A 105 -15.31 3.63 1.08
C SER A 105 -16.76 3.67 1.56
N VAL A 106 -17.50 2.58 1.38
CA VAL A 106 -18.90 2.47 1.84
C VAL A 106 -18.98 2.60 3.36
N LEU A 107 -18.10 1.92 4.11
CA LEU A 107 -18.05 2.03 5.57
C LEU A 107 -17.77 3.47 6.00
N SER A 108 -16.81 4.13 5.36
CA SER A 108 -16.43 5.50 5.70
C SER A 108 -17.56 6.49 5.40
N ILE A 109 -18.24 6.36 4.25
CA ILE A 109 -19.41 7.20 3.94
C ILE A 109 -20.53 6.93 4.94
N ALA A 110 -20.83 5.67 5.25
CA ALA A 110 -21.88 5.33 6.20
C ALA A 110 -21.61 5.88 7.61
N VAL A 111 -20.36 5.82 8.08
CA VAL A 111 -19.99 6.31 9.41
C VAL A 111 -19.88 7.83 9.45
N PHE A 112 -19.12 8.45 8.55
CA PHE A 112 -18.88 9.90 8.64
C PHE A 112 -20.07 10.72 8.15
N GLU A 113 -20.65 10.37 7.00
CA GLU A 113 -21.80 11.09 6.44
C GLU A 113 -23.12 10.56 7.00
N GLY A 114 -23.30 9.23 7.00
CA GLY A 114 -24.57 8.61 7.38
C GLY A 114 -24.92 8.74 8.87
N LEU A 115 -23.95 8.50 9.76
CA LEU A 115 -24.13 8.68 11.21
C LEU A 115 -23.73 10.10 11.67
N GLY A 116 -23.27 10.95 10.75
CA GLY A 116 -22.93 12.34 11.02
C GLY A 116 -21.71 12.53 11.92
N PHE A 117 -20.73 11.62 11.87
CA PHE A 117 -19.44 11.76 12.56
C PHE A 117 -18.44 12.65 11.80
N TYR A 118 -18.80 13.16 10.62
CA TYR A 118 -17.98 14.08 9.86
C TYR A 118 -17.57 15.29 10.71
N ALA A 119 -16.26 15.55 10.78
CA ALA A 119 -15.64 16.62 11.55
C ALA A 119 -15.95 16.63 13.08
N LYS A 120 -16.46 15.54 13.65
CA LYS A 120 -16.74 15.43 15.09
C LYS A 120 -15.70 14.63 15.87
N LEU A 121 -14.95 13.77 15.18
CA LEU A 121 -13.94 12.92 15.79
C LEU A 121 -12.58 13.61 15.79
N ASP A 122 -11.86 13.50 16.90
CA ASP A 122 -10.47 13.93 17.00
C ASP A 122 -9.53 12.95 16.28
N PHE A 123 -8.28 13.37 16.05
CA PHE A 123 -7.28 12.60 15.31
C PHE A 123 -7.08 11.18 15.86
N ILE A 124 -7.06 11.03 17.19
CA ILE A 124 -6.86 9.73 17.83
C ILE A 124 -8.06 8.80 17.57
N GLU A 125 -9.27 9.33 17.59
CA GLU A 125 -10.49 8.56 17.35
C GLU A 125 -10.57 8.10 15.90
N VAL A 126 -10.24 8.99 14.95
CA VAL A 126 -10.15 8.64 13.53
C VAL A 126 -9.06 7.59 13.29
N ALA A 127 -7.91 7.71 13.95
CA ALA A 127 -6.85 6.71 13.86
C ALA A 127 -7.31 5.35 14.41
N GLY A 128 -8.04 5.34 15.53
CA GLY A 128 -8.64 4.14 16.10
C GLY A 128 -9.65 3.48 15.15
N TYR A 129 -10.54 4.27 14.54
CA TYR A 129 -11.46 3.81 13.50
C TYR A 129 -10.72 3.16 12.33
N CYS A 130 -9.70 3.82 11.78
CA CYS A 130 -8.91 3.29 10.68
C CYS A 130 -8.26 1.94 11.02
N LEU A 131 -7.66 1.83 12.22
CA LEU A 131 -7.06 0.56 12.67
C LEU A 131 -8.11 -0.55 12.81
N LEU A 132 -9.29 -0.23 13.31
CA LEU A 132 -10.40 -1.18 13.44
C LEU A 132 -10.88 -1.67 12.07
N VAL A 133 -11.07 -0.76 11.11
CA VAL A 133 -11.49 -1.13 9.75
C VAL A 133 -10.42 -1.99 9.08
N ILE A 134 -9.14 -1.62 9.15
CA ILE A 134 -8.04 -2.41 8.58
C ILE A 134 -7.99 -3.82 9.19
N ALA A 135 -8.14 -3.94 10.52
CA ALA A 135 -8.15 -5.23 11.19
C ALA A 135 -9.35 -6.10 10.74
N ALA A 136 -10.53 -5.50 10.62
CA ALA A 136 -11.73 -6.17 10.12
C ALA A 136 -11.55 -6.63 8.66
N GLU A 137 -11.02 -5.78 7.79
CA GLU A 137 -10.75 -6.09 6.38
C GLU A 137 -9.75 -7.23 6.21
N ILE A 138 -8.70 -7.26 7.03
CA ILE A 138 -7.74 -8.37 7.07
C ILE A 138 -8.46 -9.67 7.42
N GLY A 139 -9.27 -9.67 8.48
CA GLY A 139 -10.02 -10.85 8.93
C GLY A 139 -11.03 -11.34 7.88
N ILE A 140 -11.83 -10.42 7.33
CA ILE A 140 -12.82 -10.70 6.28
C ILE A 140 -12.12 -11.24 5.03
N SER A 141 -11.02 -10.63 4.60
CA SER A 141 -10.28 -11.07 3.41
C SER A 141 -9.70 -12.47 3.57
N GLN A 142 -9.16 -12.80 4.74
CA GLN A 142 -8.67 -14.15 5.02
C GLN A 142 -9.80 -15.18 5.04
N TRP A 143 -10.87 -14.89 5.77
CA TRP A 143 -12.04 -15.74 5.85
C TRP A 143 -12.68 -16.00 4.48
N TRP A 144 -12.78 -14.94 3.64
CA TRP A 144 -13.33 -15.04 2.30
C TRP A 144 -12.45 -15.88 1.38
N LEU A 145 -11.14 -15.61 1.33
CA LEU A 145 -10.22 -16.32 0.45
C LEU A 145 -10.00 -17.80 0.84
N ASN A 146 -10.33 -18.18 2.07
CA ASN A 146 -10.37 -19.58 2.48
C ASN A 146 -11.55 -20.33 1.87
N ARG A 147 -12.62 -19.64 1.42
CA ARG A 147 -13.80 -20.25 0.78
C ARG A 147 -13.91 -19.98 -0.71
N PHE A 148 -13.48 -18.80 -1.15
CA PHE A 148 -13.62 -18.35 -2.53
C PHE A 148 -12.26 -17.95 -3.11
N PRO A 149 -11.93 -18.33 -4.36
CA PRO A 149 -10.61 -18.07 -4.94
C PRO A 149 -10.35 -16.59 -5.25
N LEU A 150 -11.40 -15.76 -5.28
CA LEU A 150 -11.35 -14.36 -5.69
C LEU A 150 -12.34 -13.53 -4.86
N GLY A 151 -12.03 -12.25 -4.66
CA GLY A 151 -12.98 -11.32 -4.06
C GLY A 151 -14.20 -11.07 -4.95
N PRO A 152 -15.35 -10.69 -4.36
CA PRO A 152 -16.61 -10.52 -5.07
C PRO A 152 -16.53 -9.43 -6.15
N MET A 153 -15.92 -8.28 -5.85
CA MET A 153 -15.83 -7.18 -6.82
C MET A 153 -14.80 -7.47 -7.90
N GLU A 154 -13.72 -8.15 -7.56
CA GLU A 154 -12.75 -8.64 -8.54
C GLU A 154 -13.39 -9.64 -9.50
N TRP A 155 -14.32 -10.48 -9.02
CA TRP A 155 -15.07 -11.41 -9.86
C TRP A 155 -15.99 -10.67 -10.84
N VAL A 156 -16.73 -9.68 -10.36
CA VAL A 156 -17.57 -8.81 -11.20
C VAL A 156 -16.71 -8.10 -12.24
N TRP A 157 -15.59 -7.50 -11.81
CA TRP A 157 -14.66 -6.78 -12.68
C TRP A 157 -14.07 -7.69 -13.76
N ARG A 158 -13.62 -8.89 -13.40
CA ARG A 158 -13.12 -9.86 -14.38
C ARG A 158 -14.20 -10.29 -15.37
N ARG A 159 -15.45 -10.46 -14.90
CA ARG A 159 -16.57 -10.78 -15.78
C ARG A 159 -16.85 -9.64 -16.77
N PHE A 160 -16.76 -8.40 -16.31
CA PHE A 160 -16.98 -7.22 -17.14
C PHE A 160 -15.89 -7.04 -18.21
N ILE A 161 -14.61 -7.23 -17.86
CA ILE A 161 -13.50 -7.09 -18.82
C ILE A 161 -13.41 -8.26 -19.79
N TYR A 162 -13.48 -9.49 -19.29
CA TYR A 162 -13.11 -10.67 -20.09
C TYR A 162 -14.31 -11.39 -20.71
N GLY A 163 -15.55 -11.05 -20.34
CA GLY A 163 -16.79 -11.55 -20.96
C GLY A 163 -17.10 -13.04 -20.74
N LYS A 164 -16.10 -13.89 -20.45
CA LYS A 164 -16.25 -15.32 -20.13
C LYS A 164 -15.36 -15.68 -18.94
N LEU A 165 -15.97 -16.35 -17.96
CA LEU A 165 -15.27 -17.02 -16.87
C LEU A 165 -14.46 -18.17 -17.44
N GLU A 166 -13.21 -17.91 -17.81
CA GLU A 166 -12.23 -19.00 -17.89
C GLU A 166 -12.12 -19.58 -16.48
N ARG A 167 -12.69 -20.77 -16.28
CA ARG A 167 -12.59 -21.53 -15.03
C ARG A 167 -11.10 -21.69 -14.73
N VAL A 168 -10.58 -20.90 -13.81
CA VAL A 168 -9.26 -21.14 -13.23
C VAL A 168 -9.37 -22.46 -12.48
N ARG A 169 -8.98 -23.56 -13.14
CA ARG A 169 -8.86 -24.87 -12.50
C ARG A 169 -7.65 -24.79 -11.55
N PRO A 170 -7.76 -25.26 -10.31
CA PRO A 170 -6.66 -25.15 -9.34
C PRO A 170 -5.37 -25.92 -9.68
N ASN A 171 -5.25 -26.61 -10.83
CA ASN A 171 -4.23 -27.66 -11.01
C ASN A 171 -3.40 -27.64 -12.32
N GLU A 172 -3.37 -26.55 -13.09
CA GLU A 172 -2.59 -26.49 -14.35
C GLU A 172 -1.33 -25.61 -14.28
N ALA A 173 -1.00 -25.04 -13.12
CA ALA A 173 0.17 -24.16 -12.95
C ALA A 173 1.54 -24.88 -12.94
N SER A 174 1.61 -26.17 -13.29
CA SER A 174 2.83 -26.99 -13.20
C SER A 174 3.22 -27.74 -14.48
N ALA A 175 2.61 -27.47 -15.63
CA ALA A 175 3.08 -28.02 -16.90
C ALA A 175 3.92 -26.96 -17.67
N PRO A 176 5.25 -27.09 -17.75
CA PRO A 176 6.04 -26.27 -18.66
C PRO A 176 5.63 -26.59 -20.10
N SER A 177 5.31 -25.55 -20.87
CA SER A 177 4.96 -25.64 -22.28
C SER A 177 6.18 -26.06 -23.11
N THR A 178 6.46 -27.36 -23.16
CA THR A 178 7.23 -27.96 -24.26
C THR A 178 6.31 -28.02 -25.47
N ALA A 179 6.42 -27.03 -26.35
CA ALA A 179 5.86 -27.10 -27.69
C ALA A 179 6.90 -26.60 -28.69
N THR A 180 7.78 -27.53 -29.04
CA THR A 180 8.42 -27.68 -30.35
C THR A 180 7.47 -27.34 -31.50
N ARG A 181 7.95 -26.54 -32.46
CA ARG A 181 7.60 -26.55 -33.89
C ARG A 181 8.77 -25.82 -34.58
N ALA A 182 9.72 -26.53 -35.18
CA ALA A 182 9.66 -27.10 -36.53
C ALA A 182 9.47 -26.00 -37.58
#